data_AF-K1RUH4-F1
#
_entry.id   AF-K1RUH4-F1
#
_cell.length_a   1.000
_cell.length_b   1.000
_cell.length_c   1.000
_cell.angle_alpha   90.00
_cell.angle_beta   90.00
_cell.angle_gamma   90.00
#
_symmetry.space_group_name_H-M   'P 1'
#
loop_
_entity.id
_entity.type
_entity.pdbx_description
1 polymer ?
#
loop_
_entity_poly.entity_id
_entity_poly.type
_entity_poly.pdbx_seq_one_letter_code
_entity_poly.pdbx_strand_id
1 'polypeptide(L)'
;MISAKWINTISFIGLMSVMFILYILIIKHSNKIFKSKKQLIIAICIISVLFALIIPYTSTDVYSYIANGWSASHYHENPYYKSVGQISNEHQVRDQMYNKVANCWRYETVVYGPLWTLICKLLTSISFGNIDVALAIFKGTNLIVHLINCLLIWKITHKKKFVLIYGTNPAILFEALSNVHNDIFIVLFILL
;
A
#
# COMPACT_ATOMS: atom_id res chain seq x y z
N MET A 1 13.58 26.95 19.10
CA MET A 1 13.82 25.49 19.21
C MET A 1 12.97 24.80 18.17
N ILE A 2 13.57 24.15 17.16
CA ILE A 2 12.79 23.42 16.13
C ILE A 2 12.08 22.25 16.83
N SER A 3 10.76 22.15 16.69
CA SER A 3 10.00 21.06 17.34
C SER A 3 10.35 19.70 16.72
N ALA A 4 10.19 18.61 17.48
CA ALA A 4 10.45 17.24 16.98
C ALA A 4 9.67 16.93 15.68
N LYS A 5 8.47 17.53 15.51
CA LYS A 5 7.68 17.42 14.29
C LYS A 5 8.41 17.97 13.07
N TRP A 6 9.00 19.16 13.19
CA TRP A 6 9.78 19.77 12.12
C TRP A 6 11.04 18.96 11.78
N ILE A 7 11.72 18.40 12.79
CA ILE A 7 12.87 17.52 12.58
C ILE A 7 12.46 16.29 11.75
N ASN A 8 11.33 15.65 12.08
CA ASN A 8 10.82 14.50 11.33
C ASN A 8 10.45 14.89 9.88
N THR A 9 9.75 16.02 9.69
CA THR A 9 9.39 16.52 8.36
C THR A 9 10.63 16.78 7.51
N ILE A 10 11.63 17.49 8.04
CA ILE A 10 12.87 17.80 7.32
C ILE A 10 13.63 16.52 6.99
N SER A 11 13.72 15.58 7.94
CA SER A 11 14.39 14.30 7.73
C SER A 11 13.71 13.47 6.65
N PHE A 12 12.37 13.43 6.65
CA PHE A 12 11.59 12.74 5.63
C PHE A 12 11.77 13.38 4.24
N ILE A 13 11.71 14.70 4.15
CA ILE A 13 11.97 15.43 2.89
C ILE A 13 13.38 15.15 2.38
N GLY A 14 14.38 15.17 3.28
CA GLY A 14 15.77 14.84 2.95
C GLY A 14 15.91 13.42 2.41
N LEU A 15 15.33 12.43 3.11
CA LEU A 15 15.35 11.03 2.69
C LEU A 15 14.69 10.83 1.32
N MET A 16 13.49 11.40 1.13
CA MET A 16 12.78 11.32 -0.15
C MET A 16 13.57 11.99 -1.28
N SER A 17 14.19 13.14 -1.02
CA SER A 17 15.03 13.84 -1.99
C SER A 17 16.22 12.98 -2.42
N VAL A 18 16.92 12.36 -1.46
CA VAL A 18 18.03 11.44 -1.74
C VAL A 18 17.54 10.24 -2.56
N MET A 19 16.40 9.65 -2.19
CA MET A 19 15.81 8.53 -2.93
C MET A 19 15.45 8.91 -4.38
N PHE A 20 14.91 10.11 -4.62
CA PHE A 20 14.63 10.61 -5.96
C PHE A 20 15.91 10.88 -6.77
N ILE A 21 16.96 11.42 -6.16
CA ILE A 21 18.26 11.59 -6.82
C ILE A 21 18.82 10.22 -7.23
N LEU A 22 18.83 9.23 -6.33
CA LEU A 22 19.27 7.87 -6.62
C LEU A 22 18.43 7.21 -7.72
N TYR A 23 17.12 7.38 -7.68
CA TYR A 23 16.20 6.91 -8.71
C TYR A 23 16.53 7.49 -10.10
N ILE A 24 16.76 8.81 -10.19
CA ILE A 24 17.14 9.47 -11.45
C ILE A 24 18.49 8.94 -11.95
N LEU A 25 19.47 8.74 -11.06
CA LEU A 25 20.77 8.17 -11.41
C LEU A 25 20.65 6.73 -11.92
N ILE A 26 19.82 5.91 -11.27
CA ILE A 26 19.53 4.53 -11.69
C ILE A 26 18.91 4.51 -13.10
N ILE A 27 17.96 5.40 -13.39
CA ILE A 27 17.36 5.51 -14.73
C ILE A 27 18.40 5.97 -15.76
N LYS A 28 19.16 7.02 -15.47
CA LYS A 28 20.14 7.61 -16.40
C LYS A 28 21.25 6.62 -16.74
N HIS A 29 21.66 5.80 -15.78
CA HIS A 29 22.76 4.85 -15.93
C HIS A 29 22.28 3.39 -16.03
N SER A 30 21.00 3.15 -16.34
CA SER A 30 20.37 1.82 -16.33
C SER A 30 21.10 0.79 -17.17
N ASN A 31 21.62 1.20 -18.34
CA ASN A 31 22.35 0.29 -19.26
C ASN A 31 23.71 -0.15 -18.71
N LYS A 32 24.34 0.67 -17.84
CA LYS A 32 25.60 0.33 -17.17
C LYS A 32 25.36 -0.52 -15.93
N ILE A 33 24.29 -0.21 -15.18
CA ILE A 33 23.92 -0.89 -13.93
C ILE A 33 23.34 -2.28 -14.21
N PHE A 34 22.39 -2.38 -15.15
CA PHE A 34 21.67 -3.62 -15.44
C PHE A 34 22.13 -4.22 -16.78
N LYS A 35 23.11 -5.12 -16.71
CA LYS A 35 23.67 -5.81 -17.88
C LYS A 35 22.70 -6.85 -18.46
N SER A 36 21.75 -7.34 -17.67
CA SER A 36 20.76 -8.33 -18.10
C SER A 36 19.33 -8.01 -17.64
N LYS A 37 18.33 -8.60 -18.30
CA LYS A 37 16.92 -8.53 -17.87
C LYS A 37 16.74 -9.10 -16.46
N LYS A 38 17.46 -10.19 -16.14
CA LYS A 38 17.41 -10.86 -14.84
C LYS A 38 17.86 -9.92 -13.71
N GLN A 39 18.95 -9.17 -13.89
CA GLN A 39 19.44 -8.21 -12.89
C GLN A 39 18.42 -7.11 -12.59
N LEU A 40 17.77 -6.57 -13.62
CA LEU A 40 16.71 -5.56 -13.47
C LEU A 40 15.54 -6.11 -12.65
N ILE A 41 15.06 -7.31 -12.99
CA ILE A 41 13.92 -7.94 -12.30
C ILE A 41 14.28 -8.19 -10.83
N ILE A 42 15.46 -8.76 -10.56
CA ILE A 42 15.92 -9.00 -9.18
C ILE A 42 15.98 -7.69 -8.39
N ALA A 43 16.52 -6.62 -8.98
CA ALA A 43 16.59 -5.32 -8.31
C ALA A 43 15.21 -4.76 -7.99
N ILE A 44 14.26 -4.79 -8.94
CA ILE A 44 12.88 -4.35 -8.71
C ILE A 44 12.24 -5.17 -7.60
N CYS A 45 12.39 -6.50 -7.61
CA CYS A 45 11.83 -7.36 -6.56
C CYS A 45 12.41 -7.04 -5.18
N ILE A 46 13.74 -6.93 -5.07
CA ILE A 46 14.41 -6.61 -3.80
C ILE A 46 13.95 -5.26 -3.28
N ILE A 47 13.98 -4.21 -4.11
CA ILE A 47 13.53 -2.87 -3.71
C ILE A 47 12.06 -2.93 -3.29
N SER A 48 11.18 -3.56 -4.06
CA SER A 48 9.76 -3.65 -3.73
C SER A 48 9.51 -4.36 -2.40
N VAL A 49 10.24 -5.45 -2.13
CA VAL A 49 10.15 -6.17 -0.84
C VAL A 49 10.63 -5.28 0.30
N LEU A 50 11.75 -4.56 0.15
CA LEU A 50 12.24 -3.64 1.18
C LEU A 50 11.20 -2.57 1.53
N PHE A 51 10.52 -1.99 0.54
CA PHE A 51 9.45 -1.02 0.77
C PHE A 51 8.18 -1.63 1.36
N ALA A 52 7.83 -2.86 0.96
CA ALA A 52 6.70 -3.58 1.53
C ALA A 52 6.92 -3.89 3.02
N LEU A 53 8.16 -4.12 3.46
CA LEU A 53 8.50 -4.37 4.86
C LEU A 53 8.44 -3.12 5.77
N ILE A 54 8.46 -1.91 5.19
CA ILE A 54 8.33 -0.67 5.96
C ILE A 54 6.92 -0.61 6.57
N ILE A 55 6.84 -0.42 7.89
CA ILE A 55 5.57 -0.25 8.59
C ILE A 55 4.92 1.07 8.12
N PRO A 56 3.59 1.10 7.86
CA PRO A 56 2.90 2.32 7.45
C PRO A 56 3.20 3.46 8.41
N TYR A 57 3.74 4.56 7.89
CA TYR A 57 4.26 5.67 8.71
C TYR A 57 3.58 7.00 8.38
N THR A 58 3.44 7.35 7.10
CA THR A 58 2.83 8.64 6.72
C THR A 58 1.33 8.57 6.53
N SER A 59 0.77 7.37 6.35
CA SER A 59 -0.66 7.12 6.36
C SER A 59 -0.98 5.83 7.12
N THR A 60 -2.14 5.82 7.79
CA THR A 60 -2.70 4.68 8.53
C THR A 60 -3.97 4.15 7.89
N ASP A 61 -4.28 4.56 6.65
CA ASP A 61 -5.55 4.23 5.98
C ASP A 61 -5.74 2.73 5.75
N VAL A 62 -4.64 1.97 5.65
CA VAL A 62 -4.68 0.50 5.59
C VAL A 62 -5.45 -0.11 6.77
N TYR A 63 -5.39 0.49 7.95
CA TYR A 63 -6.14 -0.01 9.10
C TYR A 63 -7.63 0.29 8.99
N SER A 64 -8.01 1.36 8.30
CA SER A 64 -9.40 1.61 7.92
C SER A 64 -9.89 0.57 6.89
N TYR A 65 -9.05 0.16 5.93
CA TYR A 65 -9.37 -0.91 4.98
C TYR A 65 -9.58 -2.25 5.70
N ILE A 66 -8.69 -2.58 6.63
CA ILE A 66 -8.77 -3.79 7.45
C ILE A 66 -10.04 -3.79 8.30
N ALA A 67 -10.32 -2.70 9.00
CA ALA A 67 -11.48 -2.63 9.90
C ALA A 67 -12.82 -2.69 9.14
N ASN A 68 -12.95 -1.96 8.04
CA ASN A 68 -14.18 -1.99 7.24
C ASN A 68 -14.36 -3.31 6.50
N GLY A 69 -13.28 -3.89 5.95
CA GLY A 69 -13.32 -5.23 5.36
C GLY A 69 -13.74 -6.29 6.38
N TRP A 70 -13.16 -6.24 7.58
CA TRP A 70 -13.50 -7.15 8.68
C TRP A 70 -14.96 -7.01 9.12
N SER A 71 -15.45 -5.77 9.22
CA SER A 71 -16.86 -5.48 9.52
C SER A 71 -17.80 -6.15 8.50
N ALA A 72 -17.45 -6.06 7.21
CA ALA A 72 -18.22 -6.68 6.15
C ALA A 72 -18.07 -8.21 6.06
N SER A 73 -16.93 -8.77 6.47
CA SER A 73 -16.67 -10.22 6.40
C SER A 73 -17.16 -10.98 7.63
N HIS A 74 -16.95 -10.44 8.83
CA HIS A 74 -17.21 -11.11 10.11
C HIS A 74 -18.55 -10.71 10.72
N TYR A 75 -18.86 -9.41 10.76
CA TYR A 75 -20.13 -8.91 11.31
C TYR A 75 -21.26 -8.85 10.27
N HIS A 76 -20.94 -9.11 9.00
CA HIS A 76 -21.89 -9.03 7.87
C HIS A 76 -22.55 -7.67 7.69
N GLU A 77 -21.90 -6.62 8.19
CA GLU A 77 -22.40 -5.25 8.12
C GLU A 77 -22.06 -4.59 6.80
N ASN A 78 -22.87 -3.61 6.39
CA ASN A 78 -22.61 -2.83 5.20
C ASN A 78 -21.81 -1.55 5.54
N PRO A 79 -20.51 -1.47 5.17
CA PRO A 79 -19.65 -0.37 5.59
C PRO A 79 -20.00 0.97 4.90
N TYR A 80 -20.90 0.96 3.90
CA TYR A 80 -21.45 2.18 3.30
C TYR A 80 -22.54 2.85 4.15
N TYR A 81 -23.13 2.11 5.08
CA TYR A 81 -24.23 2.61 5.92
C TYR A 81 -23.90 2.60 7.41
N LYS A 82 -22.85 1.88 7.81
CA LYS A 82 -22.48 1.70 9.20
C LYS A 82 -20.97 1.80 9.37
N SER A 83 -20.53 2.69 10.26
CA SER A 83 -19.11 2.87 10.56
C SER A 83 -18.61 1.83 11.57
N VAL A 84 -17.29 1.61 11.57
CA VAL A 84 -16.61 0.71 12.52
C VAL A 84 -16.91 1.09 13.98
N GLY A 85 -16.99 2.39 14.29
CA GLY A 85 -17.33 2.90 15.61
C GLY A 85 -18.75 2.52 16.05
N GLN A 86 -19.73 2.62 15.15
CA GLN A 86 -21.11 2.20 15.44
C GLN A 86 -21.20 0.70 15.71
N ILE A 87 -20.53 -0.12 14.89
CA ILE A 87 -20.48 -1.58 15.03
C ILE A 87 -19.84 -1.97 16.37
N SER A 88 -18.69 -1.36 16.71
CA SER A 88 -18.00 -1.61 17.98
C SER A 88 -18.87 -1.27 19.20
N ASN A 89 -19.64 -0.17 19.12
CA ASN A 89 -20.55 0.24 20.19
C ASN A 89 -21.74 -0.73 20.33
N GLU A 90 -22.33 -1.16 19.23
CA GLU A 90 -23.50 -2.04 19.21
C GLU A 90 -23.20 -3.45 19.71
N HIS A 91 -22.11 -4.05 19.23
CA HIS A 91 -21.70 -5.38 19.68
C HIS A 91 -21.02 -5.36 21.06
N GLN A 92 -20.71 -4.18 21.60
CA GLN A 92 -19.97 -4.01 22.86
C GLN A 92 -18.63 -4.77 22.88
N VAL A 93 -18.00 -4.90 21.72
CA VAL A 93 -16.75 -5.65 21.52
C VAL A 93 -15.56 -4.72 21.33
N ARG A 94 -14.44 -5.11 21.95
CA ARG A 94 -13.11 -4.58 21.64
C ARG A 94 -12.41 -5.53 20.67
N ASP A 95 -12.78 -5.45 19.41
CA ASP A 95 -12.15 -6.24 18.36
C ASP A 95 -10.77 -5.65 18.02
N GLN A 96 -9.73 -6.50 18.04
CA GLN A 96 -8.38 -6.07 17.70
C GLN A 96 -8.25 -5.50 16.28
N MET A 97 -9.12 -5.93 15.37
CA MET A 97 -9.18 -5.46 13.99
C MET A 97 -9.49 -3.96 13.88
N TYR A 98 -10.00 -3.34 14.95
CA TYR A 98 -10.36 -1.92 15.00
C TYR A 98 -9.32 -1.06 15.73
N ASN A 99 -8.31 -1.66 16.37
CA ASN A 99 -7.42 -0.97 17.32
C ASN A 99 -6.54 0.13 16.71
N LYS A 100 -6.21 0.03 15.42
CA LYS A 100 -5.28 0.96 14.73
C LYS A 100 -5.99 1.91 13.75
N VAL A 101 -7.33 1.91 13.72
CA VAL A 101 -8.10 2.86 12.90
C VAL A 101 -7.86 4.27 13.43
N ALA A 102 -7.53 5.21 12.53
CA ALA A 102 -7.34 6.60 12.94
C ALA A 102 -8.64 7.19 13.48
N ASN A 103 -8.54 8.03 14.51
CA ASN A 103 -9.72 8.60 15.18
C ASN A 103 -10.66 9.35 14.22
N CYS A 104 -10.10 10.03 13.19
CA CYS A 104 -10.87 10.74 12.17
C CYS A 104 -11.68 9.81 11.26
N TRP A 105 -11.33 8.53 11.16
CA TRP A 105 -12.00 7.56 10.30
C TRP A 105 -12.95 6.62 11.06
N ARG A 106 -12.87 6.60 12.39
CA ARG A 106 -13.57 5.60 13.21
C ARG A 106 -15.10 5.63 13.05
N TYR A 107 -15.68 6.82 12.91
CA TYR A 107 -17.12 7.01 12.80
C TYR A 107 -17.59 7.36 11.39
N GLU A 108 -16.66 7.35 10.42
CA GLU A 108 -16.97 7.59 9.01
C GLU A 108 -17.36 6.29 8.32
N THR A 109 -18.28 6.39 7.35
CA THR A 109 -18.62 5.27 6.45
C THR A 109 -17.63 5.21 5.29
N VAL A 110 -17.59 4.08 4.59
CA VAL A 110 -16.68 3.89 3.46
C VAL A 110 -17.05 4.82 2.30
N VAL A 111 -16.05 5.56 1.82
CA VAL A 111 -16.14 6.44 0.64
C VAL A 111 -15.53 5.83 -0.63
N TYR A 112 -14.90 4.66 -0.50
CA TYR A 112 -14.24 3.99 -1.62
C TYR A 112 -15.22 3.22 -2.50
N GLY A 113 -14.85 3.01 -3.77
CA GLY A 113 -15.67 2.26 -4.72
C GLY A 113 -15.91 0.79 -4.31
N PRO A 114 -17.02 0.17 -4.76
CA PRO A 114 -17.47 -1.15 -4.31
C PRO A 114 -16.46 -2.28 -4.59
N LEU A 115 -15.67 -2.17 -5.66
CA LEU A 115 -14.65 -3.15 -5.98
C LEU A 115 -13.52 -3.17 -4.93
N TRP A 116 -13.07 -2.00 -4.47
CA TRP A 116 -12.06 -1.94 -3.41
C TRP A 116 -12.61 -2.50 -2.10
N THR A 117 -13.85 -2.15 -1.74
CA THR A 117 -14.52 -2.69 -0.55
C THR A 117 -14.65 -4.22 -0.60
N LEU A 118 -14.96 -4.77 -1.77
CA LEU A 118 -14.98 -6.22 -1.96
C LEU A 118 -13.60 -6.85 -1.77
N ILE A 119 -12.55 -6.23 -2.34
CA ILE A 119 -11.17 -6.67 -2.13
C ILE A 119 -10.83 -6.64 -0.63
N CYS A 120 -11.12 -5.55 0.08
CA CYS A 120 -10.87 -5.46 1.51
C CYS A 120 -11.58 -6.59 2.27
N LYS A 121 -12.88 -6.82 2.01
CA LYS A 121 -13.67 -7.90 2.62
C LYS A 121 -13.04 -9.28 2.39
N LEU A 122 -12.57 -9.56 1.17
CA LEU A 122 -11.92 -10.83 0.84
C LEU A 122 -10.60 -10.99 1.58
N LEU A 123 -9.73 -9.97 1.54
CA LEU A 123 -8.43 -10.01 2.20
C LEU A 123 -8.54 -10.14 3.72
N THR A 124 -9.52 -9.49 4.35
CA THR A 124 -9.73 -9.61 5.80
C THR A 124 -10.41 -10.92 6.19
N SER A 125 -11.20 -11.54 5.32
CA SER A 125 -11.85 -12.82 5.63
C SER A 125 -10.85 -13.96 5.91
N ILE A 126 -9.67 -13.89 5.29
CA ILE A 126 -8.58 -14.85 5.46
C ILE A 126 -7.53 -14.40 6.50
N SER A 127 -7.78 -13.31 7.24
CA SER A 127 -6.87 -12.84 8.28
C SER A 127 -7.13 -13.46 9.65
N PHE A 128 -8.18 -14.27 9.78
CA PHE A 128 -8.58 -14.96 11.02
C PHE A 128 -8.74 -14.01 12.22
N GLY A 129 -9.18 -12.77 11.98
CA GLY A 129 -9.38 -11.77 13.04
C GLY A 129 -8.10 -11.26 13.68
N ASN A 130 -6.93 -11.46 13.06
CA ASN A 130 -5.64 -10.93 13.52
C ASN A 130 -5.20 -9.74 12.66
N ILE A 131 -4.93 -8.60 13.29
CA ILE A 131 -4.60 -7.34 12.59
C ILE A 131 -3.23 -7.36 11.92
N ASP A 132 -2.25 -8.04 12.50
CA ASP A 132 -0.91 -8.11 11.93
C ASP A 132 -0.87 -9.09 10.76
N VAL A 133 -1.63 -10.19 10.84
CA VAL A 133 -1.88 -11.08 9.70
C VAL A 133 -2.61 -10.34 8.58
N ALA A 134 -3.65 -9.56 8.90
CA ALA A 134 -4.36 -8.75 7.91
C ALA A 134 -3.41 -7.76 7.23
N LEU A 135 -2.59 -7.02 7.99
CA LEU A 135 -1.61 -6.10 7.43
C LEU A 135 -0.61 -6.81 6.51
N ALA A 136 -0.12 -8.00 6.89
CA ALA A 136 0.77 -8.80 6.07
C ALA A 136 0.10 -9.24 4.74
N ILE A 137 -1.18 -9.63 4.78
CA ILE A 137 -1.95 -10.00 3.60
C ILE A 137 -2.13 -8.81 2.66
N PHE A 138 -2.49 -7.64 3.19
CA PHE A 138 -2.63 -6.41 2.39
C PHE A 138 -1.29 -5.99 1.77
N LYS A 139 -0.19 -6.02 2.53
CA LYS A 139 1.16 -5.74 2.02
C LYS A 139 1.60 -6.73 0.93
N GLY A 140 1.35 -8.02 1.14
CA GLY A 140 1.63 -9.06 0.16
C GLY A 140 0.82 -8.86 -1.12
N THR A 141 -0.47 -8.49 -0.99
CA THR A 141 -1.35 -8.23 -2.13
C THR A 141 -0.87 -7.01 -2.92
N ASN A 142 -0.56 -5.89 -2.26
CA ASN A 142 -0.03 -4.70 -2.94
C ASN A 142 1.31 -4.98 -3.63
N LEU A 143 2.19 -5.78 -3.01
CA LEU A 143 3.44 -6.21 -3.63
C LEU A 143 3.18 -7.04 -4.91
N ILE A 144 2.24 -7.98 -4.87
CA ILE A 144 1.87 -8.79 -6.04
C ILE A 144 1.31 -7.88 -7.15
N VAL A 145 0.39 -6.98 -6.83
CA VAL A 145 -0.20 -6.03 -7.78
C VAL A 145 0.87 -5.14 -8.40
N HIS A 146 1.84 -4.65 -7.61
CA HIS A 146 2.96 -3.87 -8.12
C HIS A 146 3.81 -4.63 -9.16
N LEU A 147 4.10 -5.89 -8.86
CA LEU A 147 4.86 -6.75 -9.78
C LEU A 147 4.04 -7.07 -11.04
N ILE A 148 2.73 -7.29 -10.91
CA ILE A 148 1.83 -7.44 -12.07
C ILE A 148 1.84 -6.18 -12.92
N ASN A 149 1.75 -4.98 -12.34
CA ASN A 149 1.83 -3.73 -13.07
C ASN A 149 3.16 -3.58 -13.82
N CYS A 150 4.29 -3.95 -13.19
CA CYS A 150 5.59 -4.00 -13.86
C CYS A 150 5.58 -4.95 -15.08
N LEU A 151 4.95 -6.12 -14.94
CA LEU A 151 4.82 -7.11 -16.03
C LEU A 151 3.91 -6.60 -17.15
N LEU A 152 2.79 -5.94 -16.83
CA LEU A 152 1.88 -5.36 -17.81
C LEU A 152 2.56 -4.23 -18.59
N ILE A 153 3.26 -3.32 -17.91
CA ILE A 153 4.05 -2.27 -18.56
C ILE A 153 5.10 -2.87 -19.51
N TRP A 154 5.75 -3.95 -19.11
CA TRP A 154 6.66 -4.68 -20.01
C TRP A 154 5.93 -5.26 -21.23
N LYS A 155 4.77 -5.89 -21.03
CA LYS A 155 3.97 -6.47 -22.11
C LYS A 155 3.46 -5.43 -23.09
N ILE A 156 3.05 -4.26 -22.63
CA ILE A 156 2.54 -3.18 -23.47
C ILE A 156 3.68 -2.48 -24.23
N THR A 157 4.78 -2.18 -23.53
CA THR A 157 5.80 -1.28 -24.09
C THR A 157 6.99 -2.01 -24.70
N HIS A 158 7.23 -3.27 -24.32
CA HIS A 158 8.45 -4.05 -24.60
C HIS A 158 9.76 -3.33 -24.27
N LYS A 159 9.71 -2.30 -23.40
CA LYS A 159 10.83 -1.41 -23.10
C LYS A 159 11.16 -1.44 -21.61
N LYS A 160 12.38 -1.90 -21.30
CA LYS A 160 12.89 -1.99 -19.91
C LYS A 160 12.87 -0.65 -19.18
N LYS A 161 13.06 0.44 -19.91
CA LYS A 161 13.09 1.81 -19.36
C LYS A 161 11.78 2.16 -18.65
N PHE A 162 10.62 1.82 -19.20
CA PHE A 162 9.32 2.15 -18.57
C PHE A 162 9.04 1.28 -17.35
N VAL A 163 9.41 0.00 -17.40
CA VAL A 163 9.34 -0.90 -16.24
C VAL A 163 10.21 -0.38 -15.10
N LEU A 164 11.42 0.09 -15.40
CA LEU A 164 12.31 0.68 -14.40
C LEU A 164 11.72 1.99 -13.84
N ILE A 165 11.24 2.88 -14.70
CA ILE A 165 10.63 4.16 -14.28
C ILE A 165 9.49 3.92 -13.30
N TYR A 166 8.58 2.99 -13.59
CA TYR A 166 7.47 2.67 -12.70
C TYR A 166 7.93 1.86 -11.47
N GLY A 167 8.63 0.74 -11.71
CA GLY A 167 8.93 -0.27 -10.70
C GLY A 167 9.89 0.18 -9.61
N THR A 168 10.67 1.23 -9.85
CA THR A 168 11.59 1.81 -8.85
C THR A 168 11.25 3.25 -8.48
N ASN A 169 10.07 3.78 -8.84
CA ASN A 169 9.66 5.13 -8.46
C ASN A 169 9.48 5.24 -6.93
N PRO A 170 10.25 6.10 -6.23
CA PRO A 170 10.17 6.23 -4.78
C PRO A 170 8.78 6.56 -4.25
N ALA A 171 8.02 7.42 -4.94
CA ALA A 171 6.67 7.78 -4.52
C ALA A 171 5.69 6.61 -4.64
N ILE A 172 5.74 5.87 -5.75
CA ILE A 172 4.89 4.69 -5.96
C ILE A 172 5.21 3.62 -4.91
N LEU A 173 6.50 3.32 -4.70
CA LEU A 173 6.92 2.32 -3.72
C LEU A 173 6.49 2.70 -2.30
N PHE A 174 6.63 3.98 -1.94
CA PHE A 174 6.28 4.44 -0.61
C PHE A 174 4.76 4.44 -0.36
N GLU A 175 3.97 5.06 -1.24
CA GLU A 175 2.52 5.12 -1.05
C GLU A 175 1.88 3.73 -1.22
N ALA A 176 2.25 3.00 -2.27
CA ALA A 176 1.57 1.75 -2.56
C ALA A 176 2.06 0.55 -1.73
N LEU A 177 3.35 0.47 -1.36
CA LEU A 177 3.88 -0.70 -0.64
C LEU A 177 4.11 -0.43 0.84
N SER A 178 4.66 0.73 1.18
CA SER A 178 4.89 1.09 2.59
C SER A 178 3.56 1.46 3.27
N ASN A 179 2.78 2.38 2.68
CA ASN A 179 1.48 2.80 3.23
C ASN A 179 0.28 1.95 2.77
N VAL A 180 0.50 1.06 1.81
CA VAL A 180 -0.51 0.09 1.35
C VAL A 180 -1.76 0.77 0.75
N HIS A 181 -1.54 1.85 0.00
CA HIS A 181 -2.61 2.57 -0.67
C HIS A 181 -3.23 1.79 -1.83
N ASN A 182 -4.51 2.04 -2.09
CA ASN A 182 -5.30 1.30 -3.07
C ASN A 182 -5.14 1.83 -4.50
N ASP A 183 -4.51 2.99 -4.69
CA ASP A 183 -4.22 3.61 -5.98
C ASP A 183 -3.51 2.65 -6.95
N ILE A 184 -2.72 1.71 -6.43
CA ILE A 184 -2.02 0.73 -7.26
C ILE A 184 -2.97 -0.23 -7.99
N PHE A 185 -4.17 -0.46 -7.46
CA PHE A 185 -5.22 -1.21 -8.15
C PHE A 185 -5.84 -0.39 -9.27
N ILE A 186 -5.96 0.94 -9.10
CA ILE A 186 -6.40 1.83 -10.19
C ILE A 186 -5.38 1.73 -11.33
N VAL A 187 -4.09 1.79 -11.02
CA VAL A 187 -3.02 1.59 -12.02
C VAL A 187 -3.12 0.22 -12.68
N LEU A 188 -3.42 -0.84 -11.93
CA LEU A 188 -3.64 -2.18 -12.49
C LEU A 188 -4.75 -2.17 -13.55
N PHE A 189 -5.92 -1.60 -13.23
CA PHE A 189 -7.05 -1.55 -14.16
C PHE A 189 -6.81 -0.63 -15.37
N ILE A 190 -5.96 0.40 -15.24
CA ILE A 190 -5.54 1.22 -16.39
C ILE A 190 -4.64 0.43 -17.36
N LEU A 191 -3.87 -0.54 -16.85
CA LEU A 191 -2.90 -1.32 -17.62
C LEU A 191 -3.47 -2.63 -18.20
N LEU A 192 -4.68 -3.04 -17.82
CA LEU A 192 -5.38 -4.22 -18.36
C LEU A 192 -6.07 -3.87 -19.69
#